data_AF-A0A5H2PR95-F1
#
_entry.id   AF-A0A5H2PR95-F1
#
_cell.length_a   1.000
_cell.length_b   1.000
_cell.length_c   1.000
_cell.angle_alpha   90.00
_cell.angle_beta   90.00
_cell.angle_gamma   90.00
#
_symmetry.space_group_name_H-M   'P 1'
#
loop_
_entity.id
_entity.type
_entity.pdbx_description
1 polymer ?
#
loop_
_entity_poly.entity_id
_entity_poly.type
_entity_poly.pdbx_seq_one_letter_code
_entity_poly.pdbx_strand_id
1 'polypeptide(L)'
;MKKGTVEATKAIHVWDKDSLLAKAQRYAEEMLSYSRDNWHFGLTSTFVLEFVSRAVLANVSPALLADPKEWDHLYFALGHKPKKARFKPRSIDINAVLDRMQAIVPEFTEELRGFALEHINRRNEELHSGGTPFDGLKTGWQARFYEVLTVLLHSIGEDLSLLLPKDESEAAARMIESFRDESAKSVKRDIEAHRTVWESADVDEQKKFTKQASTWATRQAGHRVICPACGNKALVTGEPISEPKRRLESDLIVETQDYLPSKFECVACRLKIAGLSRLVACGLGEPYTKTSKYDAAEFYAPEDDYSGYEDDNNE
;
A
#
# COMPACT_ATOMS: atom_id res chain seq x y z
N MET A 1 47.39 16.23 24.90
CA MET A 1 46.78 16.51 23.57
C MET A 1 45.29 16.20 23.67
N LYS A 2 44.42 17.21 23.65
CA LYS A 2 42.96 17.04 23.69
C LYS A 2 42.49 16.53 22.31
N LYS A 3 41.85 15.36 22.27
CA LYS A 3 41.11 14.87 21.10
C LYS A 3 39.91 15.80 20.91
N GLY A 4 39.97 16.65 19.89
CA GLY A 4 38.78 17.35 19.41
C GLY A 4 37.93 16.37 18.62
N THR A 5 36.82 15.90 19.19
CA THR A 5 35.72 15.36 18.41
C THR A 5 35.14 16.51 17.62
N VAL A 6 35.47 16.58 16.33
CA VAL A 6 34.74 17.42 15.39
C VAL A 6 33.38 16.75 15.22
N GLU A 7 32.34 17.30 15.83
CA GLU A 7 30.97 17.01 15.42
C GLU A 7 30.87 17.45 13.96
N ALA A 8 30.95 16.48 13.05
CA ALA A 8 30.69 16.71 11.65
C ALA A 8 29.23 17.15 11.55
N THR A 9 29.02 18.43 11.25
CA THR A 9 27.71 18.94 10.85
C THR A 9 27.28 18.10 9.66
N LYS A 10 26.35 17.17 9.88
CA LYS A 10 25.83 16.28 8.84
C LYS A 10 25.27 17.20 7.75
N ALA A 11 25.90 17.20 6.57
CA ALA A 11 25.40 18.00 5.47
C ALA A 11 23.96 17.57 5.19
N ILE A 12 23.02 18.52 5.25
CA ILE A 12 21.60 18.29 4.98
C ILE A 12 21.52 17.79 3.53
N HIS A 13 21.02 16.57 3.35
CA HIS A 13 20.95 15.90 2.07
C HIS A 13 19.56 16.13 1.46
N VAL A 14 19.47 16.48 0.19
CA VAL A 14 18.17 16.85 -0.45
C VAL A 14 17.09 15.76 -0.40
N TRP A 15 17.48 14.51 -0.13
CA TRP A 15 16.59 13.36 0.07
C TRP A 15 16.54 12.87 1.52
N ASP A 16 17.01 13.66 2.50
CA ASP A 16 16.82 13.32 3.91
C ASP A 16 15.36 13.56 4.37
N LYS A 17 14.99 12.88 5.46
CA LYS A 17 13.65 12.93 6.06
C LYS A 17 13.22 14.38 6.32
N ASP A 18 14.05 15.16 7.02
CA ASP A 18 13.67 16.47 7.54
C ASP A 18 13.46 17.49 6.41
N SER A 19 14.30 17.43 5.38
CA SER A 19 14.17 18.24 4.16
C SER A 19 12.86 17.96 3.43
N LEU A 20 12.46 16.68 3.36
CA LEU A 20 11.22 16.27 2.72
C LEU A 20 10.00 16.64 3.56
N LEU A 21 10.06 16.51 4.89
CA LEU A 21 8.98 16.92 5.79
C LEU A 21 8.80 18.42 5.85
N ALA A 22 9.88 19.20 5.88
CA ALA A 22 9.80 20.66 5.78
C ALA A 22 9.12 21.10 4.47
N LYS A 23 9.38 20.38 3.37
CA LYS A 23 8.68 20.61 2.11
C LYS A 23 7.21 20.19 2.19
N ALA A 24 6.90 19.05 2.80
CA ALA A 24 5.52 18.61 3.02
C ALA A 24 4.72 19.65 3.82
N GLN A 25 5.29 20.19 4.89
CA GLN A 25 4.68 21.23 5.73
C GLN A 25 4.36 22.49 4.92
N ARG A 26 5.33 23.00 4.14
CA ARG A 26 5.09 24.15 3.25
C ARG A 26 3.90 23.93 2.30
N TYR A 27 3.78 22.75 1.72
CA TYR A 27 2.66 22.43 0.83
C TYR A 27 1.35 22.16 1.58
N ALA A 28 1.42 21.72 2.84
CA ALA A 28 0.23 21.60 3.69
C ALA A 28 -0.32 22.98 4.07
N GLU A 29 0.54 23.94 4.40
CA GLU A 29 0.17 25.35 4.63
C GLU A 29 -0.49 25.97 3.39
N GLU A 30 0.10 25.74 2.20
CA GLU A 30 -0.49 26.18 0.93
C GLU A 30 -1.84 25.52 0.67
N MET A 31 -1.95 24.20 0.88
CA MET A 31 -3.20 23.44 0.72
C MET A 31 -4.32 24.04 1.57
N LEU A 32 -4.04 24.35 2.84
CA LEU A 32 -5.00 24.90 3.80
C LEU A 32 -5.38 26.36 3.52
N SER A 33 -4.65 27.07 2.65
CA SER A 33 -5.03 28.42 2.21
C SER A 33 -6.26 28.44 1.28
N TYR A 34 -6.64 27.26 0.75
CA TYR A 34 -7.79 27.08 -0.13
C TYR A 34 -8.97 26.43 0.58
N SER A 35 -10.19 26.68 0.08
CA SER A 35 -11.37 25.96 0.55
C SER A 35 -11.28 24.47 0.18
N ARG A 36 -11.89 23.62 1.00
CA ARG A 36 -11.84 22.14 0.87
C ARG A 36 -12.39 21.59 -0.46
N ASP A 37 -13.27 22.34 -1.10
CA ASP A 37 -13.90 22.04 -2.40
C ASP A 37 -13.17 22.69 -3.58
N ASN A 38 -12.11 23.47 -3.33
CA ASN A 38 -11.31 24.09 -4.37
C ASN A 38 -10.38 23.05 -5.01
N TRP A 39 -10.24 23.08 -6.34
CA TRP A 39 -9.34 22.19 -7.07
C TRP A 39 -7.87 22.34 -6.64
N HIS A 40 -7.44 23.55 -6.25
CA HIS A 40 -6.10 23.78 -5.71
C HIS A 40 -5.86 23.05 -4.39
N PHE A 41 -6.87 22.92 -3.53
CA PHE A 41 -6.78 22.11 -2.31
C PHE A 41 -6.51 20.64 -2.69
N GLY A 42 -7.30 20.12 -3.63
CA GLY A 42 -7.16 18.76 -4.16
C GLY A 42 -5.78 18.52 -4.76
N LEU A 43 -5.35 19.36 -5.70
CA LEU A 43 -4.05 19.24 -6.37
C LEU A 43 -2.90 19.36 -5.36
N THR A 44 -2.94 20.35 -4.47
CA THR A 44 -1.84 20.61 -3.53
C THR A 44 -1.67 19.47 -2.53
N SER A 45 -2.77 18.84 -2.11
CA SER A 45 -2.73 17.66 -1.23
C SER A 45 -1.94 16.48 -1.83
N THR A 46 -1.88 16.35 -3.16
CA THR A 46 -1.06 15.31 -3.81
C THR A 46 0.44 15.52 -3.62
N PHE A 47 0.90 16.77 -3.52
CA PHE A 47 2.29 17.08 -3.23
C PHE A 47 2.65 16.77 -1.77
N VAL A 48 1.76 17.09 -0.83
CA VAL A 48 1.91 16.72 0.58
C VAL A 48 2.07 15.21 0.71
N LEU A 49 1.19 14.43 0.08
CA LEU A 49 1.24 12.98 0.07
C LEU A 49 2.56 12.44 -0.51
N GLU A 50 3.03 12.98 -1.64
CA GLU A 50 4.29 12.54 -2.24
C GLU A 50 5.50 12.85 -1.34
N PHE A 51 5.58 14.05 -0.77
CA PHE A 51 6.73 14.40 0.08
C PHE A 51 6.75 13.59 1.38
N VAL A 52 5.59 13.35 2.00
CA VAL A 52 5.49 12.46 3.17
C VAL A 52 5.89 11.03 2.81
N SER A 53 5.37 10.48 1.71
CA SER A 53 5.70 9.12 1.26
C SER A 53 7.21 8.95 1.03
N ARG A 54 7.86 9.95 0.42
CA ARG A 54 9.31 9.95 0.23
C ARG A 54 10.06 10.11 1.55
N ALA A 55 9.56 10.92 2.49
CA ALA A 55 10.15 11.09 3.81
C ALA A 55 10.13 9.78 4.61
N VAL A 56 9.08 8.96 4.47
CA VAL A 56 8.99 7.63 5.08
C VAL A 56 10.15 6.74 4.63
N LEU A 57 10.40 6.64 3.32
CA LEU A 57 11.54 5.88 2.81
C LEU A 57 12.89 6.48 3.25
N ALA A 58 13.01 7.80 3.22
CA ALA A 58 14.22 8.50 3.64
C ALA A 58 14.55 8.34 5.13
N ASN A 59 13.54 8.17 5.99
CA ASN A 59 13.70 7.88 7.42
C ASN A 59 14.43 6.55 7.64
N VAL A 60 14.16 5.54 6.81
CA VAL A 60 14.95 4.30 6.80
C VAL A 60 16.32 4.55 6.17
N SER A 61 16.35 5.08 4.94
CA SER A 61 17.56 5.56 4.28
C SER A 61 17.24 6.33 3.00
N PRO A 62 17.89 7.48 2.72
CA PRO A 62 17.77 8.16 1.42
C PRO A 62 18.12 7.27 0.22
N ALA A 63 18.91 6.20 0.42
CA ALA A 63 19.23 5.21 -0.62
C ALA A 63 17.98 4.55 -1.22
N LEU A 64 16.91 4.41 -0.43
CA LEU A 64 15.62 3.87 -0.89
C LEU A 64 14.88 4.81 -1.85
N LEU A 65 15.37 6.03 -2.08
CA LEU A 65 14.84 6.93 -3.08
C LEU A 65 15.64 6.93 -4.38
N ALA A 66 16.84 6.32 -4.42
CA ALA A 66 17.70 6.34 -5.61
C ALA A 66 17.10 5.50 -6.75
N ASP A 67 17.10 6.06 -7.96
CA ASP A 67 16.78 5.31 -9.18
C ASP A 67 17.82 4.20 -9.40
N PRO A 68 17.41 2.92 -9.49
CA PRO A 68 18.36 1.80 -9.56
C PRO A 68 19.06 1.66 -10.92
N LYS A 69 18.68 2.42 -11.95
CA LYS A 69 19.25 2.30 -13.31
C LYS A 69 20.73 2.66 -13.38
N GLU A 70 21.19 3.56 -12.52
CA GLU A 70 22.59 3.98 -12.47
C GLU A 70 23.08 4.04 -11.01
N TRP A 71 24.18 3.34 -10.71
CA TRP A 71 24.71 3.28 -9.34
C TRP A 71 25.14 4.65 -8.80
N ASP A 72 25.45 5.63 -9.66
CA ASP A 72 25.78 7.01 -9.25
C ASP A 72 24.65 7.65 -8.43
N HIS A 73 23.38 7.31 -8.67
CA HIS A 73 22.24 7.80 -7.89
C HIS A 73 22.24 7.25 -6.46
N LEU A 74 22.60 5.97 -6.30
CA LEU A 74 22.78 5.34 -4.99
C LEU A 74 23.97 5.96 -4.25
N TYR A 75 25.09 6.14 -4.94
CA TYR A 75 26.29 6.77 -4.35
C TYR A 75 26.00 8.21 -3.89
N PHE A 76 25.22 8.96 -4.67
CA PHE A 76 24.70 10.28 -4.27
C PHE A 76 23.84 10.19 -3.01
N ALA A 77 22.87 9.27 -2.98
CA ALA A 77 21.95 9.10 -1.84
C ALA A 77 22.66 8.75 -0.52
N LEU A 78 23.81 8.08 -0.60
CA LEU A 78 24.66 7.77 0.55
C LEU A 78 25.48 8.98 1.03
N GLY A 79 25.28 10.17 0.43
CA GLY A 79 25.96 11.41 0.81
C GLY A 79 27.28 11.66 0.10
N HIS A 80 27.64 10.84 -0.90
CA HIS A 80 28.86 11.02 -1.67
C HIS A 80 28.63 11.88 -2.92
N LYS A 81 29.74 12.33 -3.54
CA LYS A 81 29.72 13.11 -4.78
C LYS A 81 30.10 12.23 -5.96
N PRO A 82 29.16 11.89 -6.87
CA PRO A 82 29.49 11.14 -8.08
C PRO A 82 30.50 11.88 -8.97
N LYS A 83 31.37 11.11 -9.62
CA LYS A 83 32.41 11.66 -10.53
C LYS A 83 31.93 11.75 -11.98
N LYS A 84 30.76 11.19 -12.30
CA LYS A 84 30.17 11.21 -13.64
C LYS A 84 29.99 12.65 -14.13
N ALA A 85 30.50 12.94 -15.32
CA ALA A 85 30.34 14.26 -15.93
C ALA A 85 28.85 14.58 -16.14
N ARG A 86 28.44 15.81 -15.81
CA ARG A 86 27.04 16.29 -15.90
C ARG A 86 26.03 15.45 -15.12
N PHE A 87 26.46 14.82 -14.01
CA PHE A 87 25.58 14.06 -13.13
C PHE A 87 24.42 14.92 -12.61
N LYS A 88 23.20 14.37 -12.66
CA LYS A 88 21.99 14.91 -12.04
C LYS A 88 21.37 13.80 -11.18
N PRO A 89 21.15 14.03 -9.88
CA PRO A 89 20.46 13.05 -9.04
C PRO A 89 19.08 12.73 -9.59
N ARG A 90 18.76 11.43 -9.66
CA ARG A 90 17.43 10.95 -10.06
C ARG A 90 16.91 10.04 -8.97
N SER A 91 15.72 10.37 -8.49
CA SER A 91 14.98 9.53 -7.57
C SER A 91 13.97 8.67 -8.32
N ILE A 92 13.54 7.58 -7.71
CA ILE A 92 12.47 6.72 -8.22
C ILE A 92 11.15 7.48 -8.41
N ASP A 93 10.32 6.97 -9.32
CA ASP A 93 8.95 7.43 -9.51
C ASP A 93 8.08 7.09 -8.29
N ILE A 94 6.90 7.72 -8.25
CA ILE A 94 5.99 7.61 -7.11
C ILE A 94 5.36 6.22 -6.96
N ASN A 95 5.17 5.44 -8.02
CA ASN A 95 4.67 4.07 -7.88
C ASN A 95 5.68 3.21 -7.14
N ALA A 96 6.96 3.31 -7.53
CA ALA A 96 8.04 2.63 -6.84
C ALA A 96 8.19 3.10 -5.38
N VAL A 97 7.89 4.36 -5.07
CA VAL A 97 7.83 4.85 -3.66
C VAL A 97 6.73 4.13 -2.90
N LEU A 98 5.50 4.11 -3.44
CA LEU A 98 4.35 3.48 -2.79
C LEU A 98 4.54 1.97 -2.60
N ASP A 99 5.10 1.28 -3.59
CA ASP A 99 5.38 -0.16 -3.53
C ASP A 99 6.43 -0.49 -2.46
N ARG A 100 7.53 0.28 -2.40
CA ARG A 100 8.54 0.13 -1.34
C ARG A 100 7.96 0.43 0.04
N MET A 101 7.09 1.44 0.13
CA MET A 101 6.45 1.84 1.37
C MET A 101 5.51 0.77 1.91
N GLN A 102 4.71 0.13 1.05
CA GLN A 102 3.84 -1.00 1.43
C GLN A 102 4.64 -2.19 1.98
N ALA A 103 5.86 -2.43 1.48
CA ALA A 103 6.73 -3.47 2.00
C ALA A 103 7.39 -3.12 3.36
N ILE A 104 7.51 -1.83 3.69
CA ILE A 104 8.25 -1.34 4.86
C ILE A 104 7.33 -0.93 6.01
N VAL A 105 6.10 -0.47 5.69
CA VAL A 105 5.11 0.02 6.66
C VAL A 105 3.91 -0.93 6.67
N PRO A 106 3.84 -1.90 7.61
CA PRO A 106 2.78 -2.91 7.65
C PRO A 106 1.36 -2.33 7.71
N GLU A 107 1.18 -1.18 8.34
CA GLU A 107 -0.09 -0.47 8.47
C GLU A 107 -0.51 0.22 7.17
N PHE A 108 0.40 0.44 6.22
CA PHE A 108 0.10 0.99 4.90
C PHE A 108 -0.46 -0.09 3.97
N THR A 109 -1.69 -0.50 4.26
CA THR A 109 -2.38 -1.58 3.54
C THR A 109 -2.63 -1.26 2.06
N GLU A 110 -2.93 -2.29 1.26
CA GLU A 110 -3.34 -2.14 -0.15
C GLU A 110 -4.53 -1.19 -0.36
N GLU A 111 -5.42 -1.08 0.63
CA GLU A 111 -6.53 -0.13 0.58
C GLU A 111 -6.02 1.32 0.60
N LEU A 112 -5.06 1.61 1.48
CA LEU A 112 -4.43 2.93 1.61
C LEU A 112 -3.53 3.23 0.41
N ARG A 113 -2.78 2.23 -0.07
CA ARG A 113 -1.99 2.33 -1.30
C ARG A 113 -2.85 2.62 -2.51
N GLY A 114 -3.95 1.90 -2.68
CA GLY A 114 -4.88 2.11 -3.79
C GLY A 114 -5.45 3.52 -3.81
N PHE A 115 -5.80 4.07 -2.64
CA PHE A 115 -6.19 5.48 -2.53
C PHE A 115 -5.06 6.43 -2.91
N ALA A 116 -3.86 6.23 -2.36
CA ALA A 116 -2.71 7.11 -2.60
C ALA A 116 -2.36 7.16 -4.11
N LEU A 117 -2.33 6.00 -4.74
CA LEU A 117 -2.09 5.84 -6.18
C LEU A 117 -3.15 6.57 -7.00
N GLU A 118 -4.43 6.33 -6.72
CA GLU A 118 -5.54 6.99 -7.40
C GLU A 118 -5.46 8.52 -7.26
N HIS A 119 -5.13 9.02 -6.06
CA HIS A 119 -5.00 10.45 -5.81
C HIS A 119 -3.83 11.08 -6.57
N ILE A 120 -2.71 10.38 -6.67
CA ILE A 120 -1.55 10.79 -7.48
C ILE A 120 -1.86 10.72 -8.98
N ASN A 121 -2.66 9.74 -9.42
CA ASN A 121 -3.07 9.63 -10.82
C ASN A 121 -3.95 10.82 -11.25
N ARG A 122 -4.79 11.38 -10.37
CA ARG A 122 -5.49 12.64 -10.64
C ARG A 122 -4.52 13.78 -10.94
N ARG A 123 -3.43 13.91 -10.19
CA ARG A 123 -2.38 14.89 -10.52
C ARG A 123 -1.75 14.59 -11.87
N ASN A 124 -1.46 13.34 -12.18
CA ASN A 124 -0.87 12.99 -13.48
C ASN A 124 -1.81 13.35 -14.63
N GLU A 125 -3.12 13.13 -14.49
CA GLU A 125 -4.13 13.56 -15.45
C GLU A 125 -4.18 15.10 -15.57
N GLU A 126 -4.20 15.83 -14.45
CA GLU A 126 -4.16 17.31 -14.42
C GLU A 126 -2.91 17.88 -15.13
N LEU A 127 -1.75 17.23 -14.99
CA LEU A 127 -0.47 17.74 -15.52
C LEU A 127 -0.11 17.25 -16.93
N HIS A 128 -0.61 16.08 -17.34
CA HIS A 128 -0.18 15.40 -18.57
C HIS A 128 -1.30 15.19 -19.58
N SER A 129 -2.53 15.58 -19.26
CA SER A 129 -3.68 15.49 -20.16
C SER A 129 -4.43 16.82 -20.24
N GLY A 130 -5.54 16.85 -20.99
CA GLY A 130 -6.48 17.98 -21.00
C GLY A 130 -7.64 17.85 -20.01
N GLY A 131 -7.60 16.85 -19.11
CA GLY A 131 -8.63 16.63 -18.08
C GLY A 131 -8.44 17.54 -16.87
N THR A 132 -9.54 17.77 -16.13
CA THR A 132 -9.56 18.54 -14.88
C THR A 132 -10.14 17.70 -13.72
N PRO A 133 -9.45 16.64 -13.29
CA PRO A 133 -9.99 15.64 -12.36
C PRO A 133 -10.32 16.17 -10.95
N PHE A 134 -9.86 17.37 -10.61
CA PHE A 134 -10.16 18.03 -9.34
C PHE A 134 -11.39 18.95 -9.41
N ASP A 135 -11.86 19.31 -10.61
CA ASP A 135 -13.05 20.14 -10.77
C ASP A 135 -14.32 19.38 -10.34
N GLY A 136 -15.06 19.94 -9.40
CA GLY A 136 -16.29 19.31 -8.87
C GLY A 136 -16.05 18.04 -8.04
N LEU A 137 -14.80 17.75 -7.67
CA LEU A 137 -14.46 16.61 -6.83
C LEU A 137 -15.06 16.79 -5.43
N LYS A 138 -15.97 15.87 -5.05
CA LYS A 138 -16.61 15.88 -3.72
C LYS A 138 -15.57 15.68 -2.63
N THR A 139 -15.75 16.32 -1.47
CA THR A 139 -14.79 16.31 -0.35
C THR A 139 -14.64 14.99 0.41
N GLY A 140 -15.40 13.94 0.05
CA GLY A 140 -15.38 12.65 0.74
C GLY A 140 -14.03 11.91 0.72
N TRP A 141 -13.11 12.26 -0.20
CA TRP A 141 -11.76 11.70 -0.24
C TRP A 141 -10.87 12.15 0.92
N GLN A 142 -11.20 13.25 1.59
CA GLN A 142 -10.33 13.88 2.60
C GLN A 142 -10.10 12.99 3.83
N ALA A 143 -11.14 12.27 4.28
CA ALA A 143 -11.00 11.34 5.39
C ALA A 143 -9.91 10.29 5.09
N ARG A 144 -9.91 9.75 3.87
CA ARG A 144 -8.91 8.76 3.46
C ARG A 144 -7.52 9.38 3.28
N PHE A 145 -7.44 10.60 2.73
CA PHE A 145 -6.19 11.34 2.64
C PHE A 145 -5.54 11.54 4.01
N TYR A 146 -6.29 12.02 5.00
CA TYR A 146 -5.77 12.19 6.36
C TYR A 146 -5.44 10.86 7.03
N GLU A 147 -6.19 9.79 6.78
CA GLU A 147 -5.87 8.46 7.27
C GLU A 147 -4.51 7.97 6.74
N VAL A 148 -4.26 8.15 5.44
CA VAL A 148 -2.95 7.84 4.85
C VAL A 148 -1.85 8.65 5.52
N LEU A 149 -1.98 9.98 5.61
CA LEU A 149 -0.97 10.81 6.25
C LEU A 149 -0.73 10.40 7.72
N THR A 150 -1.78 10.06 8.45
CA THR A 150 -1.68 9.58 9.84
C THR A 150 -0.83 8.32 9.94
N VAL A 151 -1.12 7.31 9.11
CA VAL A 151 -0.36 6.05 9.07
C VAL A 151 1.11 6.31 8.71
N LEU A 152 1.35 7.13 7.70
CA LEU A 152 2.71 7.42 7.23
C LEU A 152 3.53 8.19 8.26
N LEU A 153 2.96 9.23 8.88
CA LEU A 153 3.65 10.02 9.90
C LEU A 153 3.94 9.18 11.15
N HIS A 154 2.97 8.40 11.63
CA HIS A 154 3.19 7.51 12.78
C HIS A 154 4.31 6.49 12.53
N SER A 155 4.45 5.99 11.29
CA SER A 155 5.52 5.05 10.92
C SER A 155 6.94 5.61 11.08
N ILE A 156 7.08 6.95 11.10
CA ILE A 156 8.36 7.65 11.28
C ILE A 156 8.44 8.43 12.60
N GLY A 157 7.54 8.11 13.54
CA GLY A 157 7.50 8.70 14.89
C GLY A 157 6.93 10.12 14.95
N GLU A 158 6.22 10.55 13.92
CA GLU A 158 5.58 11.88 13.83
C GLU A 158 4.06 11.74 13.88
N ASP A 159 3.33 12.85 14.02
CA ASP A 159 1.87 12.88 13.94
C ASP A 159 1.36 14.01 13.03
N LEU A 160 0.05 14.04 12.74
CA LEU A 160 -0.55 15.03 11.84
C LEU A 160 -0.26 16.49 12.23
N SER A 161 -0.04 16.77 13.51
CA SER A 161 0.25 18.12 13.99
C SER A 161 1.60 18.66 13.50
N LEU A 162 2.48 17.79 12.98
CA LEU A 162 3.68 18.20 12.26
C LEU A 162 3.33 19.01 11.00
N LEU A 163 2.25 18.64 10.31
CA LEU A 163 1.86 19.23 9.02
C LEU A 163 0.67 20.18 9.13
N LEU A 164 -0.22 19.94 10.09
CA LEU A 164 -1.50 20.61 10.21
C LEU A 164 -1.61 21.35 11.55
N PRO A 165 -2.27 22.52 11.58
CA PRO A 165 -2.72 23.13 12.82
C PRO A 165 -3.53 22.16 13.69
N LYS A 166 -3.59 22.43 14.99
CA LYS A 166 -4.22 21.54 15.98
C LYS A 166 -5.70 21.29 15.68
N ASP A 167 -6.45 22.34 15.39
CA ASP A 167 -7.87 22.29 15.04
C ASP A 167 -8.14 21.49 13.77
N GLU A 168 -7.28 21.65 12.76
CA GLU A 168 -7.30 20.86 11.53
C GLU A 168 -6.97 19.38 11.77
N SER A 169 -5.98 19.09 12.62
CA SER A 169 -5.63 17.72 13.03
C SER A 169 -6.79 17.03 13.76
N GLU A 170 -7.47 17.75 14.67
CA GLU A 170 -8.65 17.23 15.38
C GLU A 170 -9.85 17.03 14.44
N ALA A 171 -10.04 17.92 13.46
CA ALA A 171 -11.06 17.77 12.43
C ALA A 171 -10.80 16.54 11.54
N ALA A 172 -9.55 16.34 11.12
CA ALA A 172 -9.11 15.18 10.37
C ALA A 172 -9.40 13.87 11.13
N ALA A 173 -9.09 13.81 12.42
CA ALA A 173 -9.39 12.64 13.25
C ALA A 173 -10.90 12.32 13.30
N ARG A 174 -11.76 13.34 13.45
CA ARG A 174 -13.22 13.16 13.40
C ARG A 174 -13.72 12.69 12.02
N MET A 175 -13.12 13.19 10.94
CA MET A 175 -13.45 12.75 9.57
C MET A 175 -13.10 11.27 9.37
N ILE A 176 -11.93 10.83 9.83
CA ILE A 176 -11.50 9.43 9.75
C ILE A 176 -12.48 8.53 10.51
N GLU A 177 -12.84 8.90 11.73
CA GLU A 177 -13.76 8.11 12.55
C GLU A 177 -15.16 8.01 11.91
N SER A 178 -15.72 9.13 11.47
CA SER A 178 -17.01 9.16 10.76
C SER A 178 -16.98 8.29 9.51
N PHE A 179 -15.88 8.34 8.75
CA PHE A 179 -15.72 7.54 7.54
C PHE A 179 -15.65 6.03 7.85
N ARG A 180 -14.95 5.62 8.92
CA ARG A 180 -14.91 4.22 9.36
C ARG A 180 -16.28 3.71 9.78
N ASP A 181 -17.03 4.52 10.52
CA ASP A 181 -18.40 4.20 10.93
C ASP A 181 -19.34 4.03 9.73
N GLU A 182 -19.29 4.93 8.75
CA GLU A 182 -20.08 4.84 7.53
C GLU A 182 -19.70 3.61 6.70
N SER A 183 -18.41 3.33 6.58
CA SER A 183 -17.89 2.15 5.90
C SER A 183 -18.39 0.85 6.54
N ALA A 184 -18.33 0.77 7.88
CA ALA A 184 -18.85 -0.37 8.64
C ALA A 184 -20.37 -0.56 8.46
N LYS A 185 -21.15 0.53 8.49
CA LYS A 185 -22.59 0.49 8.20
C LYS A 185 -22.88 0.06 6.76
N SER A 186 -22.08 0.50 5.80
CA SER A 186 -22.20 0.08 4.40
C SER A 186 -21.98 -1.42 4.24
N VAL A 187 -20.91 -1.96 4.83
CA VAL A 187 -20.63 -3.41 4.78
C VAL A 187 -21.77 -4.23 5.37
N LYS A 188 -22.32 -3.80 6.51
CA LYS A 188 -23.47 -4.49 7.12
C LYS A 188 -24.70 -4.49 6.21
N ARG A 189 -24.98 -3.37 5.53
CA ARG A 189 -26.07 -3.27 4.54
C ARG A 189 -25.83 -4.20 3.34
N ASP A 190 -24.61 -4.25 2.81
CA ASP A 190 -24.25 -5.14 1.71
C ASP A 190 -24.45 -6.61 2.10
N ILE A 191 -23.98 -6.99 3.30
CA ILE A 191 -24.15 -8.36 3.83
C ILE A 191 -25.64 -8.71 3.92
N GLU A 192 -26.47 -7.81 4.45
CA GLU A 192 -27.90 -8.06 4.60
C GLU A 192 -28.60 -8.16 3.24
N ALA A 193 -28.29 -7.26 2.29
CA ALA A 193 -28.85 -7.32 0.95
C ALA A 193 -28.53 -8.66 0.25
N HIS A 194 -27.28 -9.11 0.34
CA HIS A 194 -26.88 -10.41 -0.23
C HIS A 194 -27.50 -11.60 0.52
N ARG A 195 -27.77 -11.46 1.83
CA ARG A 195 -28.49 -12.48 2.62
C ARG A 195 -29.94 -12.60 2.17
N THR A 196 -30.66 -11.48 2.06
CA THR A 196 -32.06 -11.48 1.60
C THR A 196 -32.18 -12.11 0.21
N VAL A 197 -31.29 -11.76 -0.72
CA VAL A 197 -31.27 -12.35 -2.07
C VAL A 197 -31.03 -13.87 -2.00
N TRP A 198 -30.06 -14.31 -1.19
CA TRP A 198 -29.76 -15.73 -1.02
C TRP A 198 -30.93 -16.52 -0.42
N GLU A 199 -31.57 -15.99 0.62
CA GLU A 199 -32.71 -16.62 1.30
C GLU A 199 -33.95 -16.70 0.41
N SER A 200 -34.12 -15.73 -0.51
CA SER A 200 -35.21 -15.73 -1.48
C SER A 200 -35.00 -16.68 -2.68
N ALA A 201 -33.77 -17.18 -2.88
CA ALA A 201 -33.46 -18.07 -4.00
C ALA A 201 -34.04 -19.48 -3.77
N ASP A 202 -34.38 -20.16 -4.86
CA ASP A 202 -34.92 -21.52 -4.81
C ASP A 202 -33.92 -22.52 -4.21
N VAL A 203 -34.45 -23.55 -3.53
CA VAL A 203 -33.63 -24.56 -2.83
C VAL A 203 -32.63 -25.26 -3.77
N ASP A 204 -33.02 -25.49 -5.02
CA ASP A 204 -32.14 -26.13 -6.00
C ASP A 204 -31.01 -25.20 -6.47
N GLU A 205 -31.27 -23.90 -6.57
CA GLU A 205 -30.23 -22.90 -6.83
C GLU A 205 -29.27 -22.77 -5.65
N GLN A 206 -29.80 -22.73 -4.43
CA GLN A 206 -28.98 -22.71 -3.22
C GLN A 206 -28.04 -23.92 -3.17
N LYS A 207 -28.55 -25.14 -3.39
CA LYS A 207 -27.74 -26.37 -3.46
C LYS A 207 -26.65 -26.29 -4.53
N LYS A 208 -27.00 -25.80 -5.73
CA LYS A 208 -26.06 -25.65 -6.85
C LYS A 208 -24.93 -24.70 -6.47
N PHE A 209 -25.24 -23.52 -5.95
CA PHE A 209 -24.25 -22.51 -5.58
C PHE A 209 -23.42 -22.90 -4.37
N THR A 210 -23.99 -23.60 -3.38
CA THR A 210 -23.23 -24.20 -2.26
C THR A 210 -22.19 -25.21 -2.76
N LYS A 211 -22.56 -26.05 -3.73
CA LYS A 211 -21.63 -27.01 -4.34
C LYS A 211 -20.52 -26.30 -5.11
N GLN A 212 -20.88 -25.31 -5.93
CA GLN A 212 -19.90 -24.48 -6.65
C GLN A 212 -18.91 -23.80 -5.70
N ALA A 213 -19.39 -23.20 -4.61
CA ALA A 213 -18.56 -22.56 -3.61
C ALA A 213 -17.60 -23.53 -2.91
N SER A 214 -18.05 -24.75 -2.63
CA SER A 214 -17.19 -25.78 -2.03
C SER A 214 -16.08 -26.25 -2.97
N THR A 215 -16.34 -26.31 -4.28
CA THR A 215 -15.34 -26.64 -5.29
C THR A 215 -14.36 -25.49 -5.52
N TRP A 216 -14.86 -24.25 -5.59
CA TRP A 216 -14.06 -23.07 -5.87
C TRP A 216 -13.17 -22.66 -4.70
N ALA A 217 -13.70 -22.69 -3.47
CA ALA A 217 -12.97 -22.30 -2.28
C ALA A 217 -11.94 -23.37 -1.93
N THR A 218 -10.81 -23.45 -2.66
CA THR A 218 -9.67 -24.34 -2.36
C THR A 218 -8.66 -23.63 -1.47
N ARG A 219 -7.85 -24.38 -0.72
CA ARG A 219 -6.78 -23.80 0.12
C ARG A 219 -5.70 -23.11 -0.71
N GLN A 220 -5.54 -23.51 -1.97
CA GLN A 220 -4.58 -22.91 -2.90
C GLN A 220 -5.10 -21.56 -3.43
N ALA A 221 -6.42 -21.41 -3.60
CA ALA A 221 -7.04 -20.21 -4.11
C ALA A 221 -7.16 -19.08 -3.07
N GLY A 222 -7.14 -19.40 -1.77
CA GLY A 222 -7.19 -18.40 -0.69
C GLY A 222 -7.44 -19.00 0.69
N HIS A 223 -7.55 -18.13 1.69
CA HIS A 223 -7.91 -18.50 3.05
C HIS A 223 -9.42 -18.79 3.14
N ARG A 224 -9.79 -20.01 3.51
CA ARG A 224 -11.19 -20.43 3.59
C ARG A 224 -11.86 -19.86 4.84
N VAL A 225 -12.98 -19.18 4.63
CA VAL A 225 -13.83 -18.64 5.71
C VAL A 225 -15.30 -19.01 5.46
N ILE A 226 -16.16 -18.70 6.42
CA ILE A 226 -17.61 -18.78 6.27
C ILE A 226 -18.15 -17.41 5.83
N CYS A 227 -18.98 -17.38 4.79
CA CYS A 227 -19.59 -16.16 4.30
C CYS A 227 -20.58 -15.60 5.33
N PRO A 228 -20.46 -14.32 5.74
CA PRO A 228 -21.37 -13.71 6.72
C PRO A 228 -22.79 -13.48 6.18
N ALA A 229 -22.98 -13.48 4.85
CA ALA A 229 -24.30 -13.34 4.23
C ALA A 229 -25.04 -14.68 4.12
N CYS A 230 -24.44 -15.69 3.50
CA CYS A 230 -25.12 -16.94 3.14
C CYS A 230 -24.65 -18.21 3.89
N GLY A 231 -23.64 -18.11 4.76
CA GLY A 231 -23.13 -19.24 5.53
C GLY A 231 -22.31 -20.29 4.74
N ASN A 232 -22.12 -20.10 3.43
CA ASN A 232 -21.31 -20.99 2.59
C ASN A 232 -19.80 -20.72 2.71
N LYS A 233 -18.99 -21.67 2.26
CA LYS A 233 -17.53 -21.49 2.15
C LYS A 233 -17.21 -20.35 1.17
N ALA A 234 -16.32 -19.46 1.58
CA ALA A 234 -15.84 -18.33 0.81
C ALA A 234 -14.33 -18.19 1.00
N LEU A 235 -13.71 -17.28 0.25
CA LEU A 235 -12.27 -17.03 0.33
C LEU A 235 -11.97 -15.61 0.77
N VAL A 236 -10.96 -15.49 1.62
CA VAL A 236 -10.22 -14.28 1.91
C VAL A 236 -8.85 -14.38 1.26
N THR A 237 -8.41 -13.29 0.66
CA THR A 237 -7.04 -13.12 0.14
C THR A 237 -6.45 -11.84 0.75
N GLY A 238 -5.12 -11.75 0.74
CA GLY A 238 -4.40 -10.75 1.52
C GLY A 238 -2.95 -10.63 1.09
N GLU A 239 -2.19 -9.87 1.88
CA GLU A 239 -0.78 -9.58 1.63
C GLU A 239 0.09 -10.10 2.77
N PRO A 240 1.33 -10.53 2.49
CA PRO A 240 2.23 -11.01 3.52
C PRO A 240 2.64 -9.87 4.47
N ILE A 241 2.63 -10.15 5.78
CA ILE A 241 3.05 -9.20 6.84
C ILE A 241 4.18 -9.73 7.72
N SER A 242 4.74 -10.87 7.35
CA SER A 242 5.85 -11.50 8.07
C SER A 242 6.83 -12.10 7.08
N GLU A 243 8.05 -12.34 7.54
CA GLU A 243 9.03 -13.09 6.77
C GLU A 243 8.59 -14.56 6.61
N PRO A 244 8.84 -15.19 5.44
CA PRO A 244 8.54 -16.59 5.24
C PRO A 244 9.39 -17.48 6.16
N LYS A 245 8.74 -18.29 6.99
CA LYS A 245 9.39 -19.31 7.83
C LYS A 245 9.45 -20.62 7.07
N ARG A 246 10.66 -21.12 6.84
CA ARG A 246 10.90 -22.35 6.08
C ARG A 246 11.28 -23.50 6.99
N ARG A 247 10.76 -24.68 6.67
CA ARG A 247 11.21 -25.95 7.24
C ARG A 247 11.24 -27.03 6.17
N LEU A 248 12.17 -27.96 6.30
CA LEU A 248 12.23 -29.15 5.45
C LEU A 248 11.39 -30.26 6.09
N GLU A 249 10.43 -30.78 5.32
CA GLU A 249 9.67 -31.98 5.67
C GLU A 249 9.90 -33.04 4.57
N SER A 250 10.84 -33.96 4.82
CA SER A 250 11.33 -34.92 3.81
C SER A 250 11.88 -34.19 2.58
N ASP A 251 11.34 -34.43 1.39
CA ASP A 251 11.76 -33.80 0.12
C ASP A 251 10.98 -32.51 -0.19
N LEU A 252 10.17 -32.02 0.75
CA LEU A 252 9.37 -30.80 0.59
C LEU A 252 9.92 -29.64 1.41
N ILE A 253 10.01 -28.47 0.78
CA ILE A 253 10.17 -27.19 1.47
C ILE A 253 8.78 -26.70 1.86
N VAL A 254 8.51 -26.65 3.16
CA VAL A 254 7.28 -26.09 3.71
C VAL A 254 7.55 -24.66 4.15
N GLU A 255 6.88 -23.73 3.50
CA GLU A 255 6.96 -22.30 3.81
C GLU A 255 5.66 -21.85 4.48
N THR A 256 5.78 -21.20 5.64
CA THR A 256 4.65 -20.60 6.35
C THR A 256 4.86 -19.12 6.51
N GLN A 257 3.83 -18.33 6.22
CA GLN A 257 3.89 -16.88 6.29
C GLN A 257 2.54 -16.33 6.73
N ASP A 258 2.55 -15.32 7.60
CA ASP A 258 1.34 -14.63 8.05
C ASP A 258 0.94 -13.54 7.05
N TYR A 259 -0.36 -13.44 6.80
CA TYR A 259 -0.99 -12.57 5.82
C TYR A 259 -2.08 -11.71 6.48
N LEU A 260 -2.20 -10.48 6.02
CA LEU A 260 -3.27 -9.54 6.39
C LEU A 260 -4.36 -9.52 5.32
N PRO A 261 -5.65 -9.75 5.66
CA PRO A 261 -6.75 -9.72 4.70
C PRO A 261 -6.88 -8.39 3.95
N SER A 262 -7.11 -8.48 2.64
CA SER A 262 -7.39 -7.30 1.80
C SER A 262 -8.66 -7.46 0.95
N LYS A 263 -9.05 -8.69 0.62
CA LYS A 263 -10.23 -8.97 -0.21
C LYS A 263 -10.97 -10.23 0.25
N PHE A 264 -12.28 -10.19 0.21
CA PHE A 264 -13.20 -11.32 0.44
C PHE A 264 -14.09 -11.52 -0.78
N GLU A 265 -14.29 -12.78 -1.16
CA GLU A 265 -15.21 -13.16 -2.23
C GLU A 265 -15.99 -14.44 -1.86
N CYS A 266 -17.31 -14.37 -1.99
CA CYS A 266 -18.20 -15.51 -1.92
C CYS A 266 -18.85 -15.76 -3.27
N VAL A 267 -18.53 -16.87 -3.93
CA VAL A 267 -19.14 -17.21 -5.22
C VAL A 267 -20.58 -17.73 -5.09
N ALA A 268 -21.04 -18.12 -3.89
CA ALA A 268 -22.42 -18.57 -3.68
C ALA A 268 -23.43 -17.42 -3.73
N CYS A 269 -23.27 -16.42 -2.86
CA CYS A 269 -24.16 -15.24 -2.84
C CYS A 269 -23.61 -14.03 -3.60
N ARG A 270 -22.41 -14.14 -4.18
CA ARG A 270 -21.70 -13.09 -4.94
C ARG A 270 -21.29 -11.86 -4.13
N LEU A 271 -21.31 -11.95 -2.80
CA LEU A 271 -20.80 -10.89 -1.93
C LEU A 271 -19.29 -10.73 -2.12
N LYS A 272 -18.85 -9.49 -2.36
CA LYS A 272 -17.45 -9.10 -2.44
C LYS A 272 -17.19 -7.93 -1.49
N ILE A 273 -16.13 -8.03 -0.69
CA ILE A 273 -15.70 -6.97 0.22
C ILE A 273 -14.21 -6.74 -0.03
N ALA A 274 -13.82 -5.49 -0.22
CA ALA A 274 -12.43 -5.10 -0.42
C ALA A 274 -12.04 -4.03 0.61
N GLY A 275 -10.80 -4.10 1.08
CA GLY A 275 -10.24 -3.21 2.09
C GLY A 275 -10.26 -3.82 3.48
N LEU A 276 -9.13 -3.73 4.20
CA LEU A 276 -9.00 -4.25 5.55
C LEU A 276 -10.02 -3.62 6.50
N SER A 277 -10.23 -2.30 6.39
CA SER A 277 -11.18 -1.58 7.25
C SER A 277 -12.59 -2.17 7.18
N ARG A 278 -13.02 -2.54 5.97
CA ARG A 278 -14.32 -3.17 5.70
C ARG A 278 -14.39 -4.63 6.17
N LEU A 279 -13.29 -5.37 6.02
CA LEU A 279 -13.20 -6.76 6.48
C LEU A 279 -13.22 -6.87 8.00
N VAL A 280 -12.53 -5.97 8.71
CA VAL A 280 -12.57 -5.87 10.17
C VAL A 280 -14.01 -5.65 10.65
N ALA A 281 -14.75 -4.75 10.00
CA ALA A 281 -16.14 -4.42 10.37
C ALA A 281 -17.13 -5.60 10.31
N CYS A 282 -16.77 -6.70 9.62
CA CYS A 282 -17.58 -7.91 9.50
C CYS A 282 -16.89 -9.18 10.05
N GLY A 283 -15.80 -9.04 10.82
CA GLY A 283 -15.12 -10.17 11.46
C GLY A 283 -14.25 -11.01 10.51
N LEU A 284 -13.86 -10.45 9.36
CA LEU A 284 -13.00 -11.09 8.35
C LEU A 284 -11.62 -10.44 8.24
N GLY A 285 -11.27 -9.56 9.19
CA GLY A 285 -10.03 -8.77 9.17
C GLY A 285 -8.86 -9.37 9.95
N GLU A 286 -9.03 -10.53 10.58
CA GLU A 286 -7.95 -11.16 11.36
C GLU A 286 -6.83 -11.69 10.44
N PRO A 287 -5.54 -11.50 10.82
CA PRO A 287 -4.43 -12.12 10.11
C PRO A 287 -4.58 -13.65 10.04
N TYR A 288 -4.09 -14.24 8.95
CA TYR A 288 -4.11 -15.68 8.76
C TYR A 288 -2.76 -16.21 8.26
N THR A 289 -2.42 -17.44 8.61
CA THR A 289 -1.21 -18.08 8.12
C THR A 289 -1.47 -18.83 6.81
N LYS A 290 -0.67 -18.54 5.79
CA LYS A 290 -0.61 -19.31 4.54
C LYS A 290 0.52 -20.33 4.65
N THR A 291 0.27 -21.54 4.17
CA THR A 291 1.30 -22.59 4.05
C THR A 291 1.43 -23.00 2.59
N SER A 292 2.63 -22.85 2.05
CA SER A 292 3.03 -23.30 0.72
C SER A 292 3.96 -24.50 0.86
N LYS A 293 3.89 -25.43 -0.09
CA LYS A 293 4.79 -26.57 -0.18
C LYS A 293 5.42 -26.59 -1.56
N TYR A 294 6.73 -26.70 -1.61
CA TYR A 294 7.52 -26.76 -2.83
C TYR A 294 8.33 -28.06 -2.82
N ASP A 295 8.53 -28.65 -4.00
CA ASP A 295 9.52 -29.71 -4.16
C ASP A 295 10.92 -29.11 -4.00
N ALA A 296 11.77 -29.75 -3.19
CA ALA A 296 13.10 -29.21 -2.90
C ALA A 296 14.01 -29.19 -4.15
N ALA A 297 13.87 -30.14 -5.07
CA ALA A 297 14.66 -30.17 -6.29
C ALA A 297 14.24 -29.06 -7.25
N GLU A 298 12.93 -28.78 -7.38
CA GLU A 298 12.44 -27.66 -8.18
C GLU A 298 12.83 -26.30 -7.58
N PHE A 299 12.75 -26.15 -6.25
CA PHE A 299 13.04 -24.89 -5.57
C PHE A 299 14.52 -24.47 -5.69
N TYR A 300 15.43 -25.44 -5.73
CA TYR A 300 16.88 -25.21 -5.89
C TYR A 300 17.38 -25.49 -7.31
N ALA A 301 16.49 -25.80 -8.25
CA ALA A 301 16.88 -25.96 -9.64
C ALA A 301 17.53 -24.64 -10.11
N PRO A 302 18.67 -24.70 -10.81
CA PRO A 302 19.18 -23.54 -11.51
C PRO A 302 18.06 -23.00 -12.42
N GLU A 303 17.84 -21.69 -12.43
CA GLU A 303 17.09 -21.10 -13.54
C GLU A 303 17.85 -21.50 -14.80
N ASP A 304 17.17 -22.15 -15.77
CA ASP A 304 17.78 -22.58 -17.04
C ASP A 304 18.32 -21.35 -17.76
N ASP A 305 19.56 -21.00 -17.46
CA ASP A 305 20.34 -19.95 -18.09
C ASP A 305 20.85 -20.52 -19.41
N TYR A 306 19.93 -20.84 -20.32
CA TYR A 306 20.27 -21.18 -21.70
C TYR A 306 20.65 -19.87 -22.40
N SER A 307 21.81 -19.34 -22.04
CA SER A 307 22.50 -18.29 -22.78
C SER A 307 22.71 -18.82 -24.19
N GLY A 308 22.05 -18.17 -25.16
CA GLY A 308 22.08 -18.55 -26.56
C GLY A 308 23.47 -18.82 -27.09
N TYR A 309 23.53 -19.77 -28.02
CA TYR A 309 24.58 -20.05 -28.99
C TYR A 309 25.77 -19.09 -28.93
N GLU A 310 26.96 -19.63 -28.63
CA GLU A 310 28.21 -18.97 -28.96
C GLU A 310 28.19 -18.64 -30.46
N ASP A 311 28.17 -17.34 -30.79
CA ASP A 311 28.46 -16.90 -32.15
C ASP A 311 29.89 -17.34 -32.48
N ASP A 312 30.00 -18.33 -33.37
CA ASP A 312 31.25 -18.75 -33.99
C ASP A 312 31.75 -17.61 -34.88
N ASN A 313 32.54 -16.72 -34.30
CA ASN A 313 33.21 -15.62 -34.99
C ASN A 313 34.58 -16.05 -35.55
N ASN A 314 34.70 -17.27 -36.08
CA ASN A 314 35.81 -17.64 -36.94
C ASN A 314 35.38 -17.66 -38.41
N GLU A 315 35.34 -16.47 -39.02
CA GLU A 315 35.77 -16.24 -40.40
C GLU A 315 36.76 -15.07 -40.46
#